data_AF-A0A699X2I4-F1
#
_entry.id   AF-A0A699X2I4-F1
#
_cell.length_a   1.000
_cell.length_b   1.000
_cell.length_c   1.000
_cell.angle_alpha   90.00
_cell.angle_beta   90.00
_cell.angle_gamma   90.00
#
_symmetry.space_group_name_H-M   'P 1'
#
loop_
_entity.id
_entity.type
_entity.pdbx_description
1 polymer ?
#
loop_
_entity_poly.entity_id
_entity_poly.type
_entity_poly.pdbx_seq_one_letter_code
_entity_poly.pdbx_strand_id
1 'polypeptide(L)'
;GRLIPNDEKFQRTLRGIQNTPVIDTLKIAVLYVGPGQKNEVEILGNIDGSPPYLDFLSGLGRLIRLKGQVDIFVGGLNRDNDSDGEYAYAWWDDLSQVIFHTP
;
A
#
# COMPACT_ATOMS: atom_id res chain seq x y z
N GLY A 1 -11.28 39.36 18.72
CA GLY A 1 -10.85 38.43 17.65
C GLY A 1 -11.28 38.97 16.31
N ARG A 2 -10.43 38.91 15.29
CA ARG A 2 -10.75 39.38 13.93
C ARG A 2 -11.56 38.31 13.20
N LEU A 3 -12.72 38.66 12.66
CA LEU A 3 -13.54 37.74 11.86
C LEU A 3 -12.79 37.35 10.58
N ILE A 4 -12.89 36.08 10.23
CA ILE A 4 -12.22 35.51 9.07
C ILE A 4 -12.97 35.94 7.80
N PRO A 5 -12.28 36.49 6.78
CA PRO A 5 -12.92 36.94 5.54
C PRO A 5 -13.57 35.77 4.78
N ASN A 6 -14.79 35.97 4.30
CA ASN A 6 -15.49 35.00 3.44
C ASN A 6 -15.03 35.14 1.98
N ASP A 7 -13.77 34.77 1.72
CA ASP A 7 -13.13 34.81 0.39
C ASP A 7 -13.06 33.38 -0.20
N GLU A 8 -13.34 33.22 -1.49
CA GLU A 8 -13.21 31.94 -2.19
C GLU A 8 -11.83 31.31 -2.01
N LYS A 9 -10.76 32.12 -2.03
CA LYS A 9 -9.39 31.61 -1.86
C LYS A 9 -9.22 30.95 -0.50
N PHE A 10 -9.80 31.56 0.53
CA PHE A 10 -9.78 31.05 1.89
C PHE A 10 -10.65 29.79 2.04
N GLN A 11 -11.84 29.78 1.44
CA GLN A 11 -12.71 28.59 1.42
C GLN A 11 -12.06 27.40 0.71
N ARG A 12 -11.31 27.63 -0.38
CA ARG A 12 -10.53 26.58 -1.06
C ARG A 12 -9.43 26.03 -0.15
N THR A 13 -8.69 26.89 0.56
CA THR A 13 -7.67 26.45 1.51
C THR A 13 -8.26 25.63 2.67
N LEU A 14 -9.39 26.07 3.24
CA LEU A 14 -10.08 25.31 4.29
C LEU A 14 -10.53 23.93 3.82
N ARG A 15 -11.10 23.83 2.61
CA ARG A 15 -11.48 22.55 2.01
C ARG A 15 -10.25 21.65 1.82
N GLY A 16 -9.11 22.21 1.44
CA GLY A 16 -7.85 21.47 1.36
C GLY A 16 -7.42 20.87 2.69
N ILE A 17 -7.49 21.65 3.78
CA ILE A 17 -7.17 21.16 5.13
C ILE A 17 -8.15 20.09 5.58
N GLN A 18 -9.46 20.31 5.39
CA GLN A 18 -10.49 19.33 5.75
C GLN A 18 -10.36 18.01 5.01
N ASN A 19 -9.90 18.05 3.76
CA ASN A 19 -9.71 16.85 2.94
C ASN A 19 -8.31 16.24 3.08
N THR A 20 -7.44 16.79 3.95
CA THR A 20 -6.12 16.21 4.18
C THR A 20 -6.30 14.91 4.97
N PRO A 21 -5.89 13.75 4.43
CA PRO A 21 -5.98 12.48 5.13
C PRO A 21 -5.20 12.55 6.45
N VAL A 22 -5.78 12.02 7.52
CA VAL A 22 -5.14 11.93 8.84
C VAL A 22 -4.31 10.65 9.00
N ILE A 23 -4.45 9.71 8.05
CA ILE A 23 -3.74 8.43 8.03
C ILE A 23 -2.63 8.52 7.00
N ASP A 24 -1.41 8.21 7.44
CA ASP A 24 -0.26 8.07 6.55
C ASP A 24 -0.37 6.77 5.75
N THR A 25 -0.18 6.85 4.43
CA THR A 25 -0.24 5.68 3.55
C THR A 25 1.10 5.42 2.89
N LEU A 26 1.64 4.21 3.03
CA LEU A 26 2.93 3.82 2.48
C LEU A 26 2.81 2.58 1.59
N LYS A 27 3.57 2.56 0.49
CA LYS A 27 3.71 1.40 -0.39
C LYS A 27 5.16 0.96 -0.37
N ILE A 28 5.42 -0.30 -0.04
CA ILE A 28 6.77 -0.88 -0.02
C ILE A 28 6.81 -2.06 -0.96
N ALA A 29 7.77 -2.09 -1.88
CA ALA A 29 8.05 -3.27 -2.69
C ALA A 29 9.00 -4.21 -1.93
N VAL A 30 8.67 -5.49 -1.89
CA VAL A 30 9.48 -6.56 -1.29
C VAL A 30 9.78 -7.57 -2.39
N LEU A 31 11.05 -7.66 -2.78
CA LEU A 31 11.49 -8.48 -3.90
C LEU A 31 12.35 -9.64 -3.40
N TYR A 32 12.06 -10.85 -3.87
CA TYR A 32 12.92 -12.00 -3.67
C TYR A 32 13.96 -12.08 -4.79
N VAL A 33 15.24 -12.18 -4.44
CA VAL A 33 16.34 -12.43 -5.39
C VAL A 33 16.88 -13.82 -5.15
N GLY A 34 16.59 -14.74 -6.06
CA GLY A 34 17.03 -16.11 -6.00
C GLY A 34 18.51 -16.30 -6.32
N PRO A 35 19.11 -17.45 -5.96
CA PRO A 35 20.53 -17.73 -6.22
C PRO A 35 20.87 -17.61 -7.71
N GLY A 36 21.84 -16.75 -8.03
CA GLY A 36 22.33 -16.57 -9.39
C GLY A 36 21.50 -15.64 -10.27
N GLN A 37 20.34 -15.16 -9.81
CA GLN A 37 19.55 -14.16 -10.54
C GLN A 37 20.25 -12.80 -10.56
N LYS A 38 20.24 -12.14 -11.71
CA LYS A 38 20.96 -10.86 -11.90
C LYS A 38 20.20 -9.81 -12.68
N ASN A 39 19.20 -10.21 -13.46
CA ASN A 39 18.44 -9.28 -14.29
C ASN A 39 17.01 -9.14 -13.76
N GLU A 40 16.39 -8.02 -14.15
CA GLU A 40 15.05 -7.64 -13.69
C GLU A 40 13.99 -8.69 -14.04
N VAL A 41 14.06 -9.27 -15.24
CA VAL A 41 13.10 -10.27 -15.71
C VAL A 41 13.15 -11.53 -14.87
N GLU A 42 14.35 -11.99 -14.49
CA GLU A 42 14.52 -13.12 -13.58
C GLU A 42 13.96 -12.84 -12.18
N ILE A 43 14.23 -11.64 -11.64
CA ILE A 43 13.84 -11.27 -10.27
C ILE A 43 12.33 -11.05 -10.17
N LEU A 44 11.74 -10.31 -11.10
CA LEU A 44 10.30 -10.00 -11.11
C LEU A 44 9.45 -11.17 -11.63
N GLY A 45 10.07 -12.17 -12.27
CA GLY A 45 9.40 -13.38 -12.75
C GLY A 45 9.31 -14.50 -11.70
N ASN A 46 9.80 -14.26 -10.47
CA ASN A 46 9.68 -15.23 -9.39
C ASN A 46 8.20 -15.40 -9.01
N ILE A 47 7.72 -16.64 -8.96
CA ILE A 47 6.34 -16.96 -8.53
C ILE A 47 6.30 -17.31 -7.03
N ASP A 48 7.43 -17.74 -6.49
CA ASP A 48 7.59 -18.12 -5.09
C ASP A 48 9.00 -17.78 -4.61
N GLY A 49 9.17 -17.69 -3.30
CA GLY A 49 10.46 -17.46 -2.66
C GLY A 49 10.98 -18.68 -1.92
N SER A 50 12.05 -18.48 -1.15
CA SER A 50 12.55 -19.52 -0.24
C SER A 50 11.70 -19.61 1.03
N PRO A 51 11.72 -20.74 1.77
CA PRO A 51 10.99 -20.83 3.05
C PRO A 51 11.31 -19.70 4.04
N PRO A 52 12.57 -19.27 4.25
CA PRO A 52 12.87 -18.11 5.09
C PRO A 52 12.26 -16.79 4.58
N TYR A 53 12.11 -16.63 3.27
CA TYR A 53 11.45 -15.46 2.68
C TYR A 53 9.95 -15.47 2.99
N LEU A 54 9.29 -16.62 2.85
CA LEU A 54 7.87 -16.76 3.20
C LEU A 54 7.62 -16.51 4.69
N ASP A 55 8.49 -17.04 5.56
CA ASP A 55 8.44 -16.77 7.00
C ASP A 55 8.62 -15.27 7.29
N PHE A 56 9.54 -14.59 6.61
CA PHE A 56 9.72 -13.15 6.71
C PHE A 56 8.45 -12.38 6.28
N LEU A 57 7.86 -12.73 5.13
CA LEU A 57 6.63 -12.09 4.65
C LEU A 57 5.48 -12.25 5.65
N SER A 58 5.36 -13.42 6.26
CA SER A 58 4.34 -13.68 7.30
C SER A 58 4.48 -12.78 8.53
N GLY A 59 5.69 -12.26 8.79
CA GLY A 59 5.98 -11.33 9.87
C GLY A 59 5.76 -9.85 9.52
N LEU A 60 5.62 -9.49 8.24
CA LEU A 60 5.43 -8.10 7.81
C LEU A 60 4.05 -7.53 8.18
N GLY A 61 3.04 -8.39 8.19
CA GLY A 61 1.67 -7.96 8.41
C GLY A 61 0.66 -9.07 8.21
N ARG A 62 -0.56 -8.69 7.86
CA ARG A 62 -1.68 -9.61 7.64
C ARG A 62 -1.94 -9.75 6.15
N LEU A 63 -2.26 -10.97 5.74
CA LEU A 63 -2.72 -11.24 4.38
C LEU A 63 -4.15 -10.71 4.22
N ILE A 64 -4.38 -9.85 3.24
CA ILE A 64 -5.68 -9.26 2.93
C ILE A 64 -6.12 -9.66 1.52
N ARG A 65 -7.42 -9.93 1.33
CA ARG A 65 -7.98 -10.11 -0.01
C ARG A 65 -8.06 -8.74 -0.69
N LEU A 66 -7.57 -8.64 -1.93
CA LEU A 66 -7.62 -7.39 -2.68
C LEU A 66 -9.01 -7.12 -3.27
N LYS A 67 -9.66 -8.18 -3.76
CA LYS A 67 -10.97 -8.09 -4.36
C LYS A 67 -12.01 -7.50 -3.40
N GLY A 68 -12.61 -6.37 -3.79
CA GLY A 68 -13.62 -5.69 -2.99
C GLY A 68 -13.10 -4.91 -1.76
N GLN A 69 -11.78 -4.80 -1.56
CA GLN A 69 -11.19 -4.24 -0.34
C GLN A 69 -11.38 -2.72 -0.18
N VAL A 70 -12.38 -2.26 0.58
CA VAL A 70 -12.67 -0.83 0.79
C VAL A 70 -12.00 -0.22 2.03
N ASP A 71 -11.66 -1.03 3.02
CA ASP A 71 -11.28 -0.54 4.35
C ASP A 71 -9.78 -0.24 4.48
N ILE A 72 -8.97 -0.93 3.68
CA ILE A 72 -7.51 -0.85 3.73
C ILE A 72 -6.98 -0.24 2.44
N PHE A 73 -6.00 0.64 2.58
CA PHE A 73 -5.23 1.21 1.48
C PHE A 73 -4.50 0.09 0.72
N VAL A 74 -4.91 -0.15 -0.53
CA VAL A 74 -4.34 -1.21 -1.39
C VAL A 74 -3.21 -0.74 -2.30
N GLY A 75 -2.72 0.49 -2.16
CA GLY A 75 -1.53 0.91 -2.90
C GLY A 75 -1.69 1.04 -4.41
N GLY A 76 -2.90 1.00 -4.96
CA GLY A 76 -3.12 0.95 -6.40
C GLY A 76 -3.10 -0.46 -7.00
N LEU A 77 -3.07 -1.50 -6.15
CA LEU A 77 -3.34 -2.87 -6.57
C LEU A 77 -4.81 -3.01 -7.00
N ASN A 78 -5.04 -3.88 -7.98
CA ASN A 78 -6.35 -4.14 -8.56
C ASN A 78 -7.31 -4.80 -7.57
N ARG A 79 -8.53 -4.26 -7.50
CA ARG A 79 -9.58 -4.69 -6.56
C ARG A 79 -10.76 -5.38 -7.24
N ASP A 80 -10.73 -5.51 -8.56
CA ASP A 80 -11.89 -5.91 -9.36
C ASP A 80 -11.72 -7.31 -9.97
N ASN A 81 -10.55 -7.60 -10.54
CA ASN A 81 -10.32 -8.81 -11.34
C ASN A 81 -9.05 -9.60 -10.98
N ASP A 82 -8.47 -9.36 -9.81
CA ASP A 82 -7.30 -10.10 -9.28
C ASP A 82 -6.04 -10.04 -10.18
N SER A 83 -5.92 -9.02 -11.06
CA SER A 83 -4.80 -8.91 -12.01
C SER A 83 -3.43 -8.79 -11.35
N ASP A 84 -3.40 -8.20 -10.16
CA ASP A 84 -2.17 -7.95 -9.39
C ASP A 84 -1.98 -8.99 -8.27
N GLY A 85 -2.69 -10.11 -8.40
CA GLY A 85 -2.80 -11.14 -7.37
C GLY A 85 -4.12 -11.07 -6.61
N GLU A 86 -4.40 -12.16 -5.90
CA GLU A 86 -5.62 -12.30 -5.10
C GLU A 86 -5.47 -11.66 -3.71
N TYR A 87 -4.25 -11.64 -3.20
CA TYR A 87 -3.92 -11.21 -1.84
C TYR A 87 -2.67 -10.34 -1.83
N ALA A 88 -2.57 -9.51 -0.79
CA ALA A 88 -1.36 -8.76 -0.48
C ALA A 88 -1.14 -8.74 1.03
N TYR A 89 0.11 -8.52 1.45
CA TYR A 89 0.41 -8.26 2.85
C TYR A 89 0.19 -6.79 3.17
N ALA A 90 -0.54 -6.52 4.24
CA ALA A 90 -0.78 -5.17 4.74
C ALA A 90 -0.54 -5.11 6.25
N TRP A 91 -0.03 -3.97 6.69
CA TRP A 91 0.11 -3.62 8.10
C TRP A 91 -0.55 -2.27 8.35
N TRP A 92 -1.18 -2.08 9.50
CA TRP A 92 -1.74 -0.80 9.86
C TRP A 92 -1.86 -0.64 11.37
N ASP A 93 -1.86 0.60 11.81
CA ASP A 93 -2.27 1.06 13.13
C ASP A 93 -3.23 2.25 13.01
N ASP A 94 -3.43 2.98 14.10
CA ASP A 94 -4.37 4.12 14.15
C ASP A 94 -3.88 5.34 13.34
N LEU A 95 -2.59 5.37 12.95
CA LEU A 95 -1.96 6.51 12.31
C LEU A 95 -1.45 6.21 10.90
N SER A 96 -1.18 4.95 10.57
CA SER A 96 -0.51 4.55 9.34
C SER A 96 -1.07 3.27 8.74
N GLN A 97 -1.05 3.20 7.41
CA GLN A 97 -1.35 2.00 6.63
C GLN A 97 -0.22 1.74 5.64
N VAL A 98 0.28 0.51 5.65
CA VAL A 98 1.37 0.03 4.80
C VAL A 98 0.87 -1.15 3.98
N ILE A 99 1.09 -1.08 2.67
CA ILE A 99 0.84 -2.18 1.75
C ILE A 99 2.18 -2.66 1.18
N PHE A 100 2.39 -3.97 1.21
CA PHE A 100 3.59 -4.62 0.68
C PHE A 100 3.27 -5.22 -0.69
N HIS A 101 4.02 -4.80 -1.71
CA HIS A 101 3.93 -5.34 -3.05
C HIS A 101 4.99 -6.45 -3.19
N THR A 102 4.53 -7.69 -3.26
CA THR A 102 5.36 -8.89 -3.42
C THR A 102 5.06 -9.53 -4.79
N PRO A 103 5.84 -9.20 -5.83
CA PRO A 103 5.70 -9.84 -7.14
C PRO A 103 6.15 -11.30 -7.11
#